data_AF-A0A3B3BGV4-F1
#
_entry.id   AF-A0A3B3BGV4-F1
#
_cell.length_a   1.000
_cell.length_b   1.000
_cell.length_c   1.000
_cell.angle_alpha   90.00
_cell.angle_beta   90.00
_cell.angle_gamma   90.00
#
_symmetry.space_group_name_H-M   'P 1'
#
loop_
_entity.id
_entity.type
_entity.pdbx_description
1 polymer ?
#
loop_
_entity_poly.entity_id
_entity_poly.type
_entity_poly.pdbx_seq_one_letter_code
_entity_poly.pdbx_strand_id
1 'polypeptide(L)'
;MEVQVSSEISSAESSFPSAPPSLRDGEHYHVFISYSSTDYQWTHALIHQLESCGLQACYHERDFTPGRTVLENMSECINESQKVLLVLSAEFLRSRWCLLEANMSLFRDCLERKPIIPVMLEPDVSVPLHLCHLTYLEASDPAFLKKLLRTDSLCGKVAHIVYFNCRILMKMAP
;
A
#
# COMPACT_ATOMS: atom_id res chain seq x y z
N MET A 1 -40.35 0.13 -40.80
CA MET A 1 -40.08 1.35 -40.03
C MET A 1 -38.90 1.02 -39.13
N GLU A 2 -37.72 1.22 -39.69
CA GLU A 2 -36.44 0.99 -39.02
C GLU A 2 -36.20 2.13 -38.02
N VAL A 3 -35.74 1.80 -36.81
CA VAL A 3 -35.06 2.76 -35.96
C VAL A 3 -33.69 2.16 -35.68
N GLN A 4 -32.68 2.63 -36.41
CA GLN A 4 -31.27 2.45 -36.09
C GLN A 4 -30.99 3.15 -34.76
N VAL A 5 -30.48 2.40 -33.78
CA VAL A 5 -29.79 3.00 -32.63
C VAL A 5 -28.30 2.94 -32.93
N SER A 6 -27.77 4.10 -33.31
CA SER A 6 -26.37 4.33 -33.62
C SER A 6 -25.48 3.99 -32.43
N SER A 7 -24.48 3.17 -32.73
CA SER A 7 -23.33 2.84 -31.91
C SER A 7 -22.37 4.04 -31.82
N GLU A 8 -22.36 4.76 -30.70
CA GLU A 8 -21.23 5.63 -30.32
C GLU A 8 -21.06 5.62 -28.79
N ILE A 9 -20.22 4.72 -28.29
CA ILE A 9 -19.51 4.92 -27.02
C ILE A 9 -18.02 4.89 -27.37
N SER A 10 -17.50 6.08 -27.66
CA SER A 10 -16.08 6.35 -27.80
C SER A 10 -15.54 6.92 -26.49
N SER A 11 -14.30 6.52 -26.19
CA SER A 11 -13.30 7.21 -25.37
C SER A 11 -13.46 7.21 -23.84
N ALA A 12 -12.94 6.16 -23.21
CA ALA A 12 -11.90 6.29 -22.17
C ALA A 12 -11.22 4.94 -21.94
N GLU A 13 -10.24 4.60 -22.80
CA GLU A 13 -9.22 3.63 -22.39
C GLU A 13 -8.42 4.25 -21.24
N SER A 14 -8.84 3.99 -20.01
CA SER A 14 -7.99 4.19 -18.85
C SER A 14 -6.85 3.19 -18.99
N SER A 15 -5.69 3.66 -19.42
CA SER A 15 -4.47 2.87 -19.65
C SER A 15 -4.02 2.21 -18.33
N PHE A 16 -4.61 1.06 -18.01
CA PHE A 16 -4.05 0.11 -17.07
C PHE A 16 -2.78 -0.46 -17.72
N PRO A 17 -1.67 -0.62 -16.97
CA PRO A 17 -0.49 -1.25 -17.53
C PRO A 17 -0.86 -2.63 -18.10
N SER A 18 -0.44 -2.90 -19.33
CA SER A 18 -0.82 -4.09 -20.11
C SER A 18 -0.28 -5.41 -19.54
N ALA A 19 0.56 -5.34 -18.51
CA ALA A 19 1.04 -6.47 -17.72
C ALA A 19 1.44 -5.98 -16.31
N PRO A 20 1.25 -6.80 -15.26
CA PRO A 20 1.78 -6.49 -13.93
C PRO A 20 3.31 -6.36 -13.98
N PRO A 21 3.92 -5.50 -13.14
CA PRO A 21 5.37 -5.41 -13.05
C PRO A 21 5.96 -6.76 -12.62
N SER A 22 7.13 -7.12 -13.14
CA SER A 22 7.79 -8.36 -12.72
C SER A 22 8.21 -8.29 -11.24
N LEU A 23 8.11 -9.40 -10.53
CA LEU A 23 8.72 -9.58 -9.22
C LEU A 23 10.25 -9.55 -9.32
N ARG A 24 10.92 -9.01 -8.29
CA ARG A 24 12.39 -9.03 -8.23
C ARG A 24 12.84 -10.35 -7.60
N ASP A 25 14.12 -10.65 -7.75
CA ASP A 25 14.70 -11.84 -7.14
C ASP A 25 14.55 -11.81 -5.61
N GLY A 26 14.01 -12.88 -5.04
CA GLY A 26 13.68 -13.00 -3.61
C GLY A 26 12.37 -12.33 -3.16
N GLU A 27 11.57 -11.75 -4.06
CA GLU A 27 10.24 -11.23 -3.75
C GLU A 27 9.16 -12.15 -4.35
N HIS A 28 8.12 -12.45 -3.57
CA HIS A 28 6.98 -13.29 -3.97
C HIS A 28 5.70 -12.48 -4.19
N TYR A 29 5.68 -11.23 -3.74
CA TYR A 29 4.49 -10.38 -3.77
C TYR A 29 4.80 -8.97 -4.26
N HIS A 30 3.83 -8.37 -4.94
CA HIS A 30 3.94 -6.98 -5.36
C HIS A 30 3.64 -6.03 -4.21
N VAL A 31 2.84 -6.45 -3.23
CA VAL A 31 2.42 -5.62 -2.11
C VAL A 31 2.07 -6.46 -0.88
N PHE A 32 2.61 -6.08 0.27
CA PHE A 32 2.10 -6.52 1.57
C PHE A 32 1.09 -5.49 2.07
N ILE A 33 -0.12 -5.93 2.42
CA ILE A 33 -1.20 -5.08 2.90
C ILE A 33 -1.40 -5.31 4.40
N SER A 34 -1.06 -4.28 5.19
CA SER A 34 -1.28 -4.26 6.63
C SER A 34 -2.52 -3.43 6.95
N TYR A 35 -3.49 -4.04 7.61
CA TYR A 35 -4.79 -3.44 7.91
C TYR A 35 -5.37 -4.02 9.21
N SER A 36 -6.38 -3.35 9.79
CA SER A 36 -7.12 -3.87 10.95
C SER A 36 -8.14 -4.92 10.51
N SER A 37 -8.38 -5.96 11.30
CA SER A 37 -9.42 -6.95 10.97
C SER A 37 -10.83 -6.34 10.86
N THR A 38 -11.06 -5.18 11.49
CA THR A 38 -12.30 -4.40 11.34
C THR A 38 -12.50 -3.85 9.92
N ASP A 39 -11.41 -3.68 9.17
CA ASP A 39 -11.41 -3.06 7.85
C ASP A 39 -11.40 -4.12 6.73
N TYR A 40 -11.64 -5.38 7.09
CA TYR A 40 -11.62 -6.55 6.20
C TYR A 40 -12.48 -6.34 4.95
N GLN A 41 -13.72 -5.88 5.11
CA GLN A 41 -14.66 -5.77 3.99
C GLN A 41 -14.12 -4.86 2.87
N TRP A 42 -13.59 -3.70 3.24
CA TRP A 42 -13.03 -2.75 2.29
C TRP A 42 -11.70 -3.27 1.72
N THR A 43 -10.84 -3.82 2.58
CA THR A 43 -9.50 -4.25 2.19
C THR A 43 -9.53 -5.47 1.26
N HIS A 44 -10.43 -6.42 1.50
CA HIS A 44 -10.61 -7.56 0.60
C HIS A 44 -11.16 -7.17 -0.76
N ALA A 45 -12.05 -6.17 -0.84
CA ALA A 45 -12.49 -5.63 -2.12
C ALA A 45 -11.31 -5.04 -2.92
N LEU A 46 -10.39 -4.33 -2.25
CA LEU A 46 -9.16 -3.85 -2.86
C LEU A 46 -8.23 -5.00 -3.29
N ILE A 47 -8.01 -6.00 -2.43
CA ILE A 47 -7.18 -7.18 -2.75
C ILE A 47 -7.69 -7.85 -4.04
N HIS A 48 -9.01 -8.10 -4.12
CA HIS A 48 -9.61 -8.69 -5.32
C HIS A 48 -9.39 -7.84 -6.57
N GLN A 49 -9.47 -6.51 -6.47
CA GLN A 49 -9.17 -5.62 -7.60
C GLN A 49 -7.69 -5.72 -8.01
N LEU A 50 -6.76 -5.67 -7.06
CA LEU A 50 -5.32 -5.78 -7.34
C LEU A 50 -4.96 -7.13 -7.98
N GLU A 51 -5.47 -8.22 -7.43
CA GLU A 51 -5.26 -9.57 -7.98
C GLU A 51 -5.90 -9.75 -9.36
N SER A 52 -7.05 -9.10 -9.63
CA SER A 52 -7.66 -9.08 -10.97
C SER A 52 -6.80 -8.33 -12.00
N CYS A 53 -5.96 -7.39 -11.55
CA CYS A 53 -4.95 -6.72 -12.37
C CYS A 53 -3.64 -7.53 -12.49
N GLY A 54 -3.59 -8.75 -11.96
CA GLY A 54 -2.42 -9.63 -12.00
C GLY A 54 -1.39 -9.37 -10.90
N LEU A 55 -1.70 -8.51 -9.91
CA LEU A 55 -0.80 -8.24 -8.79
C LEU A 55 -1.00 -9.27 -7.67
N GLN A 56 0.06 -10.00 -7.33
CA GLN A 56 0.13 -10.82 -6.13
C GLN A 56 0.19 -9.97 -4.86
N ALA A 57 -0.86 -10.03 -4.05
CA ALA A 57 -0.94 -9.39 -2.74
C ALA A 57 -0.52 -10.36 -1.62
N CYS A 58 0.01 -9.83 -0.53
CA CYS A 58 0.29 -10.56 0.71
C CYS A 58 -0.50 -9.95 1.85
N TYR A 59 -1.19 -10.76 2.66
CA TYR A 59 -1.99 -10.31 3.79
C TYR A 59 -2.17 -11.38 4.87
N HIS A 60 -2.53 -10.92 6.07
CA HIS A 60 -2.34 -11.73 7.28
C HIS A 60 -3.25 -12.95 7.41
N GLU A 61 -4.46 -12.95 6.87
CA GLU A 61 -5.36 -14.11 6.95
C GLU A 61 -4.94 -15.26 6.06
N ARG A 62 -4.24 -14.99 4.95
CA ARG A 62 -3.83 -16.01 3.97
C ARG A 62 -2.39 -16.45 4.16
N ASP A 63 -1.49 -15.50 4.40
CA ASP A 63 -0.05 -15.73 4.20
C ASP A 63 0.71 -15.85 5.54
N PHE A 64 0.08 -15.57 6.68
CA PHE A 64 0.72 -15.79 7.97
C PHE A 64 0.81 -17.28 8.29
N THR A 65 2.02 -17.73 8.63
CA THR A 65 2.25 -19.11 9.04
C THR A 65 1.80 -19.31 10.49
N PRO A 66 0.86 -20.23 10.77
CA PRO A 66 0.47 -20.57 12.14
C PRO A 66 1.67 -21.09 12.94
N GLY A 67 1.78 -20.68 14.21
CA GLY A 67 2.87 -21.06 15.10
C GLY A 67 4.05 -20.08 15.11
N ARG A 68 4.11 -19.13 14.17
CA ARG A 68 5.03 -17.98 14.23
C ARG A 68 4.40 -16.79 14.92
N THR A 69 5.23 -15.93 15.49
CA THR A 69 4.75 -14.67 16.06
C THR A 69 4.22 -13.74 14.97
N VAL A 70 3.30 -12.84 15.34
CA VAL A 70 2.80 -11.81 14.42
C VAL A 70 3.95 -10.96 13.88
N LEU A 71 4.95 -10.64 14.70
CA LEU A 71 6.12 -9.84 14.31
C LEU A 71 6.97 -10.55 13.25
N GLU A 72 7.24 -11.83 13.42
CA GLU A 72 8.00 -12.64 12.44
C GLU A 72 7.26 -12.73 11.11
N ASN A 73 5.96 -13.01 11.15
CA ASN A 73 5.12 -13.06 9.95
C ASN A 73 5.11 -11.71 9.23
N MET A 74 4.93 -10.59 9.95
CA MET A 74 4.98 -9.25 9.35
C MET A 74 6.34 -8.94 8.73
N SER A 75 7.44 -9.28 9.42
CA SER A 75 8.81 -9.04 8.92
C SER A 75 9.06 -9.80 7.61
N GLU A 76 8.66 -11.06 7.55
CA GLU A 76 8.75 -11.88 6.34
C GLU A 76 7.91 -11.32 5.20
N CYS A 77 6.63 -11.00 5.45
CA CYS A 77 5.74 -10.43 4.45
C CYS A 77 6.27 -9.11 3.87
N ILE A 78 6.89 -8.26 4.70
CA ILE A 78 7.54 -7.02 4.25
C ILE A 78 8.75 -7.34 3.35
N ASN A 79 9.58 -8.31 3.74
CA ASN A 79 10.78 -8.67 2.98
C ASN A 79 10.45 -9.31 1.62
N GLU A 80 9.43 -10.17 1.57
CA GLU A 80 8.99 -10.86 0.36
C GLU A 80 8.11 -9.99 -0.55
N SER A 81 7.75 -8.78 -0.12
CA SER A 81 6.91 -7.86 -0.91
C SER A 81 7.70 -6.70 -1.50
N GLN A 82 7.37 -6.25 -2.70
CA GLN A 82 7.98 -5.06 -3.31
C GLN A 82 7.72 -3.76 -2.54
N LYS A 83 6.57 -3.67 -1.88
CA LYS A 83 6.12 -2.50 -1.13
C LYS A 83 5.20 -2.90 0.01
N VAL A 84 4.95 -1.93 0.89
CA VAL A 84 4.03 -2.07 2.02
C VAL A 84 2.90 -1.06 1.86
N LEU A 85 1.65 -1.54 1.84
CA LEU A 85 0.45 -0.72 1.90
C LEU A 85 -0.07 -0.73 3.34
N LEU A 86 -0.21 0.44 3.96
CA LEU A 86 -0.78 0.58 5.30
C LEU A 86 -2.19 1.16 5.17
N VAL A 87 -3.22 0.37 5.49
CA VAL A 87 -4.60 0.85 5.51
C VAL A 87 -4.85 1.50 6.87
N LEU A 88 -4.83 2.83 6.89
CA LEU A 88 -4.96 3.64 8.09
C LEU A 88 -6.44 3.89 8.41
N SER A 89 -6.89 3.32 9.52
CA SER A 89 -8.16 3.58 10.19
C SER A 89 -7.92 3.83 11.68
N ALA A 90 -8.94 4.30 12.41
CA ALA A 90 -8.83 4.46 13.87
C ALA A 90 -8.50 3.13 14.59
N GLU A 91 -8.96 2.01 14.06
CA GLU A 91 -8.70 0.67 14.62
C GLU A 91 -7.31 0.15 14.24
N PHE A 92 -6.84 0.45 13.02
CA PHE A 92 -5.46 0.13 12.61
C PHE A 92 -4.45 0.81 13.52
N LEU A 93 -4.66 2.09 13.83
CA LEU A 93 -3.77 2.86 14.70
C LEU A 93 -3.69 2.31 16.12
N ARG A 94 -4.80 1.77 16.65
CA ARG A 94 -4.88 1.18 18.00
C ARG A 94 -4.35 -0.25 18.08
N SER A 95 -4.24 -0.95 16.95
CA SER A 95 -3.88 -2.37 16.91
C SER A 95 -2.54 -2.60 16.20
N ARG A 96 -2.54 -2.63 14.86
CA ARG A 96 -1.38 -2.99 14.03
C ARG A 96 -0.30 -1.93 14.03
N TRP A 97 -0.66 -0.65 13.94
CA TRP A 97 0.31 0.43 13.98
C TRP A 97 1.06 0.44 15.31
N CYS A 98 0.34 0.28 16.43
CA CYS A 98 0.95 0.20 17.76
C CYS A 98 2.03 -0.90 17.82
N LEU A 99 1.78 -2.06 17.19
CA LEU A 99 2.77 -3.12 17.11
C LEU A 99 4.00 -2.72 16.27
N LEU A 100 3.80 -2.08 15.11
CA LEU A 100 4.91 -1.56 14.30
C LEU A 100 5.73 -0.53 15.07
N GLU A 101 5.06 0.44 15.68
CA GLU A 101 5.68 1.56 16.40
C GLU A 101 6.50 1.07 17.60
N ALA A 102 5.93 0.18 18.41
CA ALA A 102 6.63 -0.42 19.55
C ALA A 102 7.85 -1.27 19.14
N ASN A 103 7.84 -1.80 17.92
CA ASN A 103 8.87 -2.71 17.39
C ASN A 103 9.63 -2.10 16.22
N MET A 104 9.71 -0.77 16.13
CA MET A 104 10.35 -0.08 15.02
C MET A 104 11.79 -0.54 14.80
N SER A 105 12.54 -0.89 15.85
CA SER A 105 13.90 -1.43 15.71
C SER A 105 13.96 -2.73 14.91
N LEU A 106 12.94 -3.59 15.03
CA LEU A 106 12.85 -4.85 14.30
C LEU A 106 12.46 -4.64 12.83
N PHE A 107 11.60 -3.66 12.57
CA PHE A 107 11.10 -3.38 11.23
C PHE A 107 11.93 -2.34 10.46
N ARG A 108 12.79 -1.57 11.14
CA ARG A 108 13.57 -0.44 10.59
C ARG A 108 14.24 -0.82 9.28
N ASP A 109 14.99 -1.89 9.29
CA ASP A 109 15.79 -2.33 8.15
C ASP A 109 14.97 -2.78 6.95
N CYS A 110 13.77 -3.30 7.19
CA CYS A 110 12.88 -3.78 6.13
C CYS A 110 12.04 -2.61 5.59
N LEU A 111 11.49 -1.78 6.49
CA LEU A 111 10.70 -0.60 6.15
C LEU A 111 11.52 0.51 5.49
N GLU A 112 12.81 0.67 5.81
CA GLU A 112 13.70 1.61 5.10
C GLU A 112 14.02 1.15 3.66
N ARG A 113 13.94 -0.16 3.40
CA ARG A 113 14.24 -0.73 2.08
C ARG A 113 13.02 -0.85 1.16
N LYS A 114 11.81 -0.84 1.74
CA LYS A 114 10.56 -1.05 1.00
C LYS A 114 9.75 0.25 0.96
N PRO A 115 9.26 0.68 -0.21
CA PRO A 115 8.32 1.81 -0.28
C PRO A 115 7.09 1.55 0.58
N ILE A 116 6.73 2.52 1.43
CA ILE A 116 5.51 2.51 2.24
C ILE A 116 4.48 3.42 1.58
N ILE A 117 3.26 2.92 1.40
CA ILE A 117 2.13 3.65 0.84
C ILE A 117 1.01 3.67 1.88
N PRO A 118 0.84 4.79 2.60
CA PRO A 118 -0.30 4.96 3.48
C PRO A 118 -1.59 5.16 2.67
N VAL A 119 -2.65 4.46 3.05
CA VAL A 119 -4.00 4.63 2.52
C VAL A 119 -4.91 5.05 3.66
N MET A 120 -5.46 6.26 3.58
CA MET A 120 -6.39 6.79 4.56
C MET A 120 -7.79 6.26 4.28
N LEU A 121 -8.30 5.41 5.16
CA LEU A 121 -9.65 4.83 5.02
C LEU A 121 -10.73 5.80 5.51
N GLU A 122 -10.43 6.57 6.55
CA GLU A 122 -11.35 7.49 7.23
C GLU A 122 -10.73 8.90 7.30
N PRO A 123 -11.46 9.98 7.00
CA PRO A 123 -10.90 11.33 6.90
C PRO A 123 -10.42 11.90 8.25
N ASP A 124 -11.00 11.44 9.37
CA ASP A 124 -10.75 12.01 10.70
C ASP A 124 -9.59 11.33 11.45
N VAL A 125 -8.86 10.43 10.80
CA VAL A 125 -7.77 9.69 11.41
C VAL A 125 -6.47 10.49 11.30
N SER A 126 -5.89 10.84 12.45
CA SER A 126 -4.61 11.55 12.50
C SER A 126 -3.47 10.63 12.08
N VAL A 127 -2.73 11.01 11.03
CA VAL A 127 -1.53 10.29 10.60
C VAL A 127 -0.48 10.31 11.73
N PRO A 128 0.06 9.15 12.15
CA PRO A 128 1.13 9.09 13.15
C PRO A 128 2.35 9.93 12.76
N LEU A 129 3.05 10.49 13.74
CA LEU A 129 4.22 11.34 13.50
C LEU A 129 5.30 10.66 12.66
N HIS A 130 5.51 9.36 12.84
CA HIS A 130 6.47 8.59 12.05
C HIS A 130 6.08 8.46 10.56
N LEU A 131 4.81 8.66 10.21
CA LEU A 131 4.31 8.64 8.83
C LEU A 131 4.01 10.04 8.27
N CYS A 132 4.12 11.11 9.07
CA CYS A 132 3.68 12.45 8.68
C CYS A 132 4.46 13.04 7.48
N HIS A 133 5.65 12.50 7.21
CA HIS A 133 6.49 12.89 6.07
C HIS A 133 6.10 12.16 4.76
N LEU A 134 5.20 11.18 4.81
CA LEU A 134 4.72 10.43 3.67
C LEU A 134 3.39 10.99 3.18
N THR A 135 3.23 11.07 1.85
CA THR A 135 1.93 11.36 1.24
C THR A 135 1.05 10.12 1.28
N TYR A 136 -0.22 10.28 1.64
CA TYR A 136 -1.20 9.19 1.66
C TYR A 136 -2.12 9.22 0.43
N LEU A 137 -2.78 8.10 0.16
CA LEU A 137 -3.91 8.00 -0.75
C LEU A 137 -5.22 7.99 0.05
N GLU A 138 -6.23 8.72 -0.37
CA GLU A 138 -7.57 8.64 0.24
C GLU A 138 -8.35 7.49 -0.39
N ALA A 139 -8.92 6.61 0.42
CA ALA A 139 -9.75 5.50 -0.04
C ALA A 139 -11.04 5.95 -0.76
N SER A 140 -11.53 7.15 -0.42
CA SER A 140 -12.71 7.79 -1.02
C SER A 140 -12.43 8.43 -2.38
N ASP A 141 -11.17 8.59 -2.77
CA ASP A 141 -10.80 9.22 -4.04
C ASP A 141 -11.30 8.37 -5.22
N PRO A 142 -12.13 8.93 -6.13
CA PRO A 142 -12.59 8.20 -7.31
C PRO A 142 -11.45 7.67 -8.20
N ALA A 143 -10.27 8.30 -8.15
CA ALA A 143 -9.08 7.87 -8.87
C ALA A 143 -8.12 7.02 -8.03
N PHE A 144 -8.53 6.57 -6.83
CA PHE A 144 -7.71 5.82 -5.87
C PHE A 144 -6.96 4.66 -6.52
N LEU A 145 -7.68 3.73 -7.16
CA LEU A 145 -7.09 2.54 -7.76
C LEU A 145 -6.06 2.90 -8.85
N LYS A 146 -6.38 3.89 -9.70
CA LYS A 146 -5.47 4.38 -10.74
C LYS A 146 -4.20 5.00 -10.14
N LYS A 147 -4.32 5.76 -9.05
CA LYS A 147 -3.17 6.35 -8.34
C LYS A 147 -2.33 5.26 -7.68
N LEU A 148 -2.97 4.27 -7.05
CA LEU A 148 -2.30 3.14 -6.44
C LEU A 148 -1.49 2.34 -7.47
N LEU A 149 -2.10 1.94 -8.59
CA LEU A 149 -1.42 1.17 -9.64
C LEU A 149 -0.24 1.93 -10.28
N ARG A 150 -0.29 3.27 -10.31
CA ARG A 150 0.87 4.07 -10.78
C ARG A 150 2.07 3.97 -9.85
N THR A 151 1.85 3.73 -8.56
CA THR A 151 2.96 3.48 -7.62
C THR A 151 3.66 2.15 -7.89
N ASP A 152 2.98 1.17 -8.51
CA ASP A 152 3.57 -0.11 -8.94
C ASP A 152 4.60 0.06 -10.06
N SER A 153 4.35 1.01 -10.97
CA SER A 153 5.27 1.31 -12.07
C SER A 153 6.53 2.09 -11.65
N LEU A 154 6.55 2.65 -10.44
CA LEU A 154 7.64 3.52 -9.95
C LEU A 154 8.74 2.77 -9.18
N CYS A 155 8.72 1.44 -9.23
CA CYS A 155 9.61 0.52 -8.51
C CYS A 155 11.13 0.82 -8.71
N GLY A 156 11.55 1.66 -9.65
CA GLY A 156 12.98 2.03 -9.83
C GLY A 156 13.41 3.43 -9.35
N LYS A 157 12.53 4.32 -8.88
CA LYS A 157 12.88 5.75 -8.69
C LYS A 157 12.60 6.36 -7.32
N VAL A 158 11.76 5.74 -6.49
CA VAL A 158 11.21 6.41 -5.29
C VAL A 158 12.09 6.27 -4.03
N ALA A 159 13.10 5.40 -4.03
CA ALA A 159 13.99 5.25 -2.88
C ALA A 159 14.82 6.51 -2.54
N HIS A 160 14.94 7.47 -3.46
CA HIS A 160 15.82 8.64 -3.29
C HIS A 160 15.11 9.99 -3.17
N ILE A 161 13.80 10.08 -3.44
CA ILE A 161 13.09 11.38 -3.48
C ILE A 161 12.51 11.77 -2.12
N VAL A 162 12.27 10.83 -1.20
CA VAL A 162 11.76 11.17 0.14
C VAL A 162 12.88 11.68 1.07
N TYR A 163 14.14 11.30 0.83
CA TYR A 163 15.26 11.69 1.70
C TYR A 163 15.83 13.10 1.44
N PHE A 164 15.47 13.78 0.35
CA PHE A 164 16.05 15.10 0.09
C PHE A 164 15.40 16.25 0.88
N ASN A 165 14.16 16.09 1.35
CA ASN A 165 13.47 17.14 2.13
C ASN A 165 13.55 17.00 3.65
N CYS A 166 13.94 15.83 4.19
CA CYS A 166 14.07 15.66 5.64
C CYS A 166 15.37 16.29 6.21
N ARG A 167 16.39 16.50 5.38
CA ARG A 167 17.65 17.14 5.81
C ARG A 167 17.54 18.66 5.99
N ILE A 168 16.47 19.28 5.48
CA ILE A 168 16.20 20.72 5.65
C ILE A 168 15.40 20.96 6.95
N LEU A 169 14.51 20.04 7.34
CA LEU A 169 13.67 20.21 8.54
C LEU A 169 14.39 19.90 9.86
N MET A 170 15.43 19.04 9.87
CA MET A 170 16.22 18.79 11.09
C MET A 170 17.36 19.80 11.34
N LYS A 171 17.52 20.83 10.48
CA LYS A 171 18.48 21.94 10.70
C LYS A 171 17.85 23.22 11.26
N MET A 172 16.56 23.18 11.59
CA MET A 172 15.83 24.33 12.15
C MET A 172 14.99 23.95 13.37
N ALA A 173 15.57 23.16 14.28
CA ALA A 173 15.12 23.14 15.67
C ALA A 173 16.17 23.91 16.51
N PRO A 174 15.76 24.92 17.30
CA PRO A 174 16.67 25.73 18.12
C PRO A 174 17.30 24.93 19.28
#